data_AF-A0A8J6LXU3-F1
#
_entry.id   AF-A0A8J6LXU3-F1
#
_cell.length_a   1.000
_cell.length_b   1.000
_cell.length_c   1.000
_cell.angle_alpha   90.00
_cell.angle_beta   90.00
_cell.angle_gamma   90.00
#
_symmetry.space_group_name_H-M   'P 1'
#
loop_
_entity.id
_entity.type
_entity.pdbx_description
1 polymer ?
#
loop_
_entity_poly.entity_id
_entity_poly.type
_entity_poly.pdbx_seq_one_letter_code
_entity_poly.pdbx_strand_id
1 'polypeptide(L)'
;MTFSRYLAAFALFGAANAYAAQADDSAGTAQAAPAETPAADGEAAAAEAPAAPLPARAANPMVQAAADYAHFRGDLAVVGQTELVSGESMDSVMDRLASHEPQRLSRAWLAYSAMIATQHAPFVDQVKTVADFYGRENVIKGLLNEPEWAITFKNSAGAADAVAESAMQESDDLYTLGQRFKQQSYDLQHFSWANVVTDRGGRLDLIELPERHGDAPESLVVALSGAAPVSSADTDIESQTKREALWEIFDPLHASITAQEEAATDATVLGSEGQDEAAGLTTPLEAISPATAEAFSQPVQTVGAEEETLGRILALAALDVLDAGGDRPDAMMTMMTSQPTESCLAWAHSQLKVCVAAGHFKYEDAFCISEHQLTDTAQCFGALVGN
;
A
#
# COMPACT_ATOMS: atom_id res chain seq x y z
N MET A 1 -50.62 0.28 -45.15
CA MET A 1 -51.96 -0.17 -44.70
C MET A 1 -51.72 -1.06 -43.48
N THR A 2 -52.20 -0.89 -42.25
CA THR A 2 -53.18 -0.02 -41.55
C THR A 2 -52.88 -0.22 -40.03
N PHE A 3 -52.56 0.84 -39.28
CA PHE A 3 -53.33 1.43 -38.14
C PHE A 3 -53.59 0.51 -36.91
N SER A 4 -53.00 0.80 -35.73
CA SER A 4 -53.61 1.49 -34.55
C SER A 4 -54.17 0.48 -33.51
N ARG A 5 -54.20 0.62 -32.17
CA ARG A 5 -54.08 1.70 -31.15
C ARG A 5 -53.71 1.01 -29.82
N TYR A 6 -53.09 1.71 -28.87
CA TYR A 6 -53.66 1.94 -27.53
C TYR A 6 -52.91 3.09 -26.84
N LEU A 7 -53.68 4.15 -26.55
CA LEU A 7 -53.35 5.29 -25.70
C LEU A 7 -54.14 5.10 -24.40
N ALA A 8 -53.51 5.33 -23.25
CA ALA A 8 -54.20 5.84 -22.06
C ALA A 8 -53.19 6.64 -21.23
N ALA A 9 -53.52 7.92 -21.06
CA ALA A 9 -52.80 8.90 -20.29
C ALA A 9 -53.27 8.88 -18.82
N PHE A 10 -52.37 9.16 -17.88
CA PHE A 10 -52.69 9.82 -16.63
C PHE A 10 -51.53 10.73 -16.24
N ALA A 11 -51.84 12.01 -16.04
CA ALA A 11 -50.95 13.02 -15.50
C ALA A 11 -51.60 13.65 -14.26
N LEU A 12 -50.74 14.31 -13.47
CA LEU A 12 -50.99 15.23 -12.33
C LEU A 12 -51.03 14.55 -10.94
N PHE A 13 -50.46 15.07 -9.84
CA PHE A 13 -50.10 16.46 -9.45
C PHE A 13 -49.09 16.48 -8.27
N GLY A 14 -48.21 17.50 -8.24
CA GLY A 14 -47.74 18.23 -7.04
C GLY A 14 -46.51 17.70 -6.26
N ALA A 15 -45.61 18.50 -5.69
CA ALA A 15 -45.29 19.93 -5.75
C ALA A 15 -43.88 20.10 -5.13
N ALA A 16 -42.98 20.87 -5.74
CA ALA A 16 -41.69 21.23 -5.18
C ALA A 16 -41.78 22.62 -4.53
N ASN A 17 -41.40 22.72 -3.25
CA ASN A 17 -41.28 23.99 -2.53
C ASN A 17 -39.90 24.59 -2.80
N ALA A 18 -39.87 25.74 -3.48
CA ALA A 18 -38.74 26.66 -3.50
C ALA A 18 -39.20 27.96 -2.85
N TYR A 19 -38.60 28.31 -1.71
CA TYR A 19 -38.85 29.58 -1.02
C TYR A 19 -37.84 30.61 -1.52
N ALA A 20 -38.32 31.57 -2.32
CA ALA A 20 -37.61 32.79 -2.66
C ALA A 20 -38.15 33.91 -1.77
N ALA A 21 -37.28 34.64 -1.08
CA ALA A 21 -37.65 35.84 -0.35
C ALA A 21 -37.28 37.08 -1.18
N GLN A 22 -38.28 37.97 -1.30
CA GLN A 22 -38.34 39.16 -2.14
C GLN A 22 -37.53 40.32 -1.57
N ALA A 23 -36.95 41.12 -2.48
CA ALA A 23 -36.52 42.48 -2.22
C ALA A 23 -37.73 43.42 -2.27
N ASP A 24 -37.80 44.36 -1.34
CA ASP A 24 -38.76 45.47 -1.36
C ASP A 24 -38.02 46.79 -1.18
N ASP A 25 -38.20 47.67 -2.16
CA ASP A 25 -37.68 49.04 -2.23
C ASP A 25 -38.63 49.97 -1.48
N SER A 26 -38.14 50.70 -0.48
CA SER A 26 -38.82 51.93 -0.04
C SER A 26 -37.81 52.96 0.48
N ALA A 27 -37.79 54.11 -0.21
CA ALA A 27 -37.02 55.29 0.13
C ALA A 27 -37.70 56.11 1.23
N GLY A 28 -36.91 56.71 2.14
CA GLY A 28 -37.43 57.80 2.97
C GLY A 28 -36.69 58.14 4.26
N THR A 29 -35.83 59.16 4.18
CA THR A 29 -35.44 60.13 5.23
C THR A 29 -34.42 59.73 6.30
N ALA A 30 -33.40 60.59 6.38
CA ALA A 30 -32.28 60.56 7.30
C ALA A 30 -32.64 61.09 8.70
N GLN A 31 -32.15 60.43 9.74
CA GLN A 31 -31.93 61.04 11.04
C GLN A 31 -30.70 60.38 11.69
N ALA A 32 -29.68 61.19 11.99
CA ALA A 32 -28.45 60.78 12.64
C ALA A 32 -28.65 60.50 14.14
N ALA A 33 -28.03 59.42 14.63
CA ALA A 33 -27.79 59.13 16.05
C ALA A 33 -26.44 58.39 16.17
N PRO A 34 -25.76 58.48 17.33
CA PRO A 34 -24.30 58.53 17.41
C PRO A 34 -23.60 57.17 17.41
N ALA A 35 -22.31 57.21 17.10
CA ALA A 35 -21.38 56.10 17.03
C ALA A 35 -21.35 55.23 18.31
N GLU A 36 -21.72 53.96 18.16
CA GLU A 36 -21.21 52.88 18.99
C GLU A 36 -20.04 52.23 18.26
N THR A 37 -18.86 52.29 18.87
CA THR A 37 -17.66 51.60 18.45
C THR A 37 -17.88 50.09 18.57
N PRO A 38 -17.84 49.28 17.50
CA PRO A 38 -17.70 47.85 17.64
C PRO A 38 -16.24 47.56 17.98
N ALA A 39 -16.02 46.85 19.08
CA ALA A 39 -14.73 46.30 19.44
C ALA A 39 -14.20 45.45 18.28
N ALA A 40 -13.00 45.78 17.83
CA ALA A 40 -12.27 45.03 16.84
C ALA A 40 -11.62 43.81 17.51
N ASP A 41 -12.35 42.70 17.59
CA ASP A 41 -11.76 41.38 17.72
C ASP A 41 -11.85 40.69 16.35
N GLY A 42 -11.11 41.25 15.40
CA GLY A 42 -10.83 40.62 14.13
C GLY A 42 -9.55 39.82 14.26
N GLU A 43 -9.66 38.56 14.71
CA GLU A 43 -8.64 37.55 14.45
C GLU A 43 -8.60 37.39 12.92
N ALA A 44 -7.71 38.14 12.27
CA ALA A 44 -7.48 38.02 10.85
C ALA A 44 -6.98 36.59 10.61
N ALA A 45 -7.87 35.73 10.15
CA ALA A 45 -7.50 34.44 9.58
C ALA A 45 -6.40 34.74 8.54
N ALA A 46 -5.17 34.37 8.88
CA ALA A 46 -4.07 34.43 7.95
C ALA A 46 -4.50 33.63 6.74
N ALA A 47 -4.71 34.31 5.61
CA ALA A 47 -4.91 33.65 4.35
C ALA A 47 -3.71 32.71 4.16
N GLU A 48 -3.99 31.41 4.16
CA GLU A 48 -3.01 30.37 3.91
C GLU A 48 -2.34 30.71 2.58
N ALA A 49 -1.04 30.98 2.62
CA ALA A 49 -0.29 31.26 1.41
C ALA A 49 -0.47 30.06 0.47
N PRO A 50 -0.66 30.27 -0.85
CA PRO A 50 -0.80 29.15 -1.76
C PRO A 50 0.41 28.22 -1.59
N ALA A 51 0.13 26.93 -1.34
CA ALA A 51 1.14 25.92 -1.16
C ALA A 51 2.17 26.01 -2.29
N ALA A 52 3.45 25.89 -1.93
CA ALA A 52 4.53 25.88 -2.92
C ALA A 52 4.24 24.76 -3.95
N PRO A 53 4.48 24.99 -5.25
CA PRO A 53 4.29 23.95 -6.26
C PRO A 53 5.09 22.71 -5.89
N LEU A 54 4.46 21.54 -5.97
CA LEU A 54 5.14 20.27 -5.72
C LEU A 54 6.36 20.09 -6.65
N PRO A 55 7.40 19.35 -6.20
CA PRO A 55 8.49 18.95 -7.09
C PRO A 55 7.94 18.25 -8.34
N ALA A 56 8.49 18.54 -9.53
CA ALA A 56 8.00 17.94 -10.78
C ALA A 56 7.96 16.40 -10.74
N ARG A 57 8.93 15.78 -10.07
CA ARG A 57 9.01 14.33 -9.87
C ARG A 57 7.91 13.78 -8.94
N ALA A 58 7.28 14.58 -8.10
CA ALA A 58 6.12 14.16 -7.30
C ALA A 58 4.88 13.88 -8.18
N ALA A 59 4.83 14.43 -9.40
CA ALA A 59 3.79 14.12 -10.39
C ALA A 59 4.07 12.84 -11.18
N ASN A 60 5.24 12.20 -11.00
CA ASN A 60 5.58 10.95 -11.66
C ASN A 60 4.69 9.81 -11.10
N PRO A 61 3.94 9.07 -11.94
CA PRO A 61 3.04 8.03 -11.46
C PRO A 61 3.74 6.88 -10.71
N MET A 62 5.00 6.58 -11.03
CA MET A 62 5.79 5.58 -10.31
C MET A 62 6.13 6.08 -8.90
N VAL A 63 6.36 7.38 -8.70
CA VAL A 63 6.56 7.96 -7.37
C VAL A 63 5.28 7.91 -6.54
N GLN A 64 4.14 8.21 -7.15
CA GLN A 64 2.84 8.13 -6.47
C GLN A 64 2.51 6.70 -6.06
N ALA A 65 2.66 5.73 -6.98
CA ALA A 65 2.40 4.33 -6.70
C ALA A 65 3.37 3.75 -5.65
N ALA A 66 4.67 4.08 -5.71
CA ALA A 66 5.61 3.62 -4.70
C ALA A 66 5.35 4.27 -3.32
N ALA A 67 4.81 5.50 -3.28
CA ALA A 67 4.37 6.11 -2.03
C ALA A 67 3.13 5.39 -1.44
N ASP A 68 2.20 4.92 -2.27
CA ASP A 68 1.09 4.06 -1.81
C ASP A 68 1.64 2.79 -1.14
N TYR A 69 2.74 2.23 -1.66
CA TYR A 69 3.40 1.07 -1.06
C TYR A 69 4.06 1.40 0.29
N ALA A 70 4.74 2.54 0.37
CA ALA A 70 5.32 3.03 1.62
C ALA A 70 4.23 3.30 2.68
N HIS A 71 3.05 3.79 2.27
CA HIS A 71 1.90 3.98 3.16
C HIS A 71 1.42 2.64 3.73
N PHE A 72 1.26 1.62 2.88
CA PHE A 72 0.93 0.26 3.32
C PHE A 72 1.96 -0.30 4.31
N ARG A 73 3.26 -0.17 4.03
CA ARG A 73 4.35 -0.59 4.94
C ARG A 73 4.30 0.13 6.29
N GLY A 74 4.08 1.45 6.27
CA GLY A 74 3.92 2.24 7.49
C GLY A 74 2.69 1.82 8.30
N ASP A 75 1.60 1.49 7.63
CA ASP A 75 0.40 0.96 8.27
C ASP A 75 0.64 -0.39 8.92
N LEU A 76 1.39 -1.29 8.28
CA LEU A 76 1.80 -2.57 8.86
C LEU A 76 2.71 -2.39 10.09
N ALA A 77 3.61 -1.41 10.06
CA ALA A 77 4.46 -1.09 11.21
C ALA A 77 3.64 -0.62 12.42
N VAL A 78 2.61 0.20 12.19
CA VAL A 78 1.65 0.62 13.23
C VAL A 78 0.83 -0.56 13.73
N VAL A 79 0.33 -1.40 12.82
CA VAL A 79 -0.42 -2.62 13.17
C VAL A 79 0.42 -3.57 14.01
N GLY A 80 1.67 -3.80 13.67
CA GLY A 80 2.58 -4.68 14.43
C GLY A 80 2.92 -4.19 15.84
N GLN A 81 2.77 -2.89 16.09
CA GLN A 81 2.95 -2.27 17.40
C GLN A 81 1.65 -2.13 18.20
N THR A 82 0.50 -2.35 17.58
CA THR A 82 -0.81 -2.17 18.22
C THR A 82 -1.11 -3.34 19.15
N GLU A 83 -1.27 -3.07 20.45
CA GLU A 83 -1.71 -4.09 21.39
C GLU A 83 -3.22 -4.37 21.24
N LEU A 84 -3.58 -5.63 21.04
CA LEU A 84 -4.97 -6.08 20.93
C LEU A 84 -5.60 -6.28 22.32
N VAL A 85 -5.98 -5.17 22.96
CA VAL A 85 -6.53 -5.17 24.34
C VAL A 85 -8.05 -4.99 24.41
N SER A 86 -8.69 -4.69 23.27
CA SER A 86 -10.12 -4.43 23.17
C SER A 86 -10.68 -4.68 21.77
N GLY A 87 -12.01 -4.70 21.65
CA GLY A 87 -12.68 -4.72 20.35
C GLY A 87 -12.35 -3.50 19.49
N GLU A 88 -12.17 -2.33 20.11
CA GLU A 88 -11.81 -1.09 19.42
C GLU A 88 -10.39 -1.13 18.83
N SER A 89 -9.41 -1.66 19.57
CA SER A 89 -8.05 -1.86 19.03
C SER A 89 -8.07 -2.86 17.86
N MET A 90 -8.93 -3.88 17.93
CA MET A 90 -9.07 -4.85 16.85
C MET A 90 -9.72 -4.24 15.60
N ASP A 91 -10.77 -3.45 15.81
CA ASP A 91 -11.47 -2.76 14.73
C ASP A 91 -10.56 -1.71 14.07
N SER A 92 -9.72 -1.02 14.85
CA SER A 92 -8.71 -0.10 14.30
C SER A 92 -7.67 -0.82 13.45
N VAL A 93 -7.26 -2.03 13.79
CA VAL A 93 -6.33 -2.83 12.96
C VAL A 93 -7.01 -3.25 11.67
N MET A 94 -8.23 -3.79 11.75
CA MET A 94 -9.02 -4.17 10.57
C MET A 94 -9.26 -2.97 9.64
N ASP A 95 -9.65 -1.82 10.20
CA ASP A 95 -9.90 -0.59 9.46
C ASP A 95 -8.66 -0.10 8.70
N ARG A 96 -7.49 -0.15 9.35
CA ARG A 96 -6.22 0.25 8.76
C ARG A 96 -5.79 -0.70 7.63
N LEU A 97 -5.89 -2.01 7.84
CA LEU A 97 -5.53 -2.99 6.80
C LEU A 97 -6.52 -2.98 5.62
N ALA A 98 -7.81 -2.81 5.88
CA ALA A 98 -8.84 -2.71 4.83
C ALA A 98 -8.71 -1.46 3.95
N SER A 99 -7.89 -0.48 4.35
CA SER A 99 -7.64 0.72 3.56
C SER A 99 -6.77 0.48 2.31
N HIS A 100 -6.23 -0.74 2.13
CA HIS A 100 -5.33 -1.05 1.01
C HIS A 100 -5.99 -1.97 -0.02
N GLU A 101 -6.30 -1.43 -1.20
CA GLU A 101 -6.96 -2.16 -2.29
C GLU A 101 -5.97 -3.09 -3.02
N PRO A 102 -6.33 -4.35 -3.36
CA PRO A 102 -5.37 -5.30 -3.91
C PRO A 102 -4.78 -4.89 -5.27
N GLN A 103 -5.57 -4.32 -6.17
CA GLN A 103 -5.09 -3.90 -7.49
C GLN A 103 -4.19 -2.66 -7.38
N ARG A 104 -4.49 -1.72 -6.49
CA ARG A 104 -3.62 -0.60 -6.15
C ARG A 104 -2.33 -1.09 -5.50
N LEU A 105 -2.42 -2.00 -4.55
CA LEU A 105 -1.25 -2.59 -3.87
C LEU A 105 -0.35 -3.34 -4.86
N SER A 106 -0.93 -4.03 -5.84
CA SER A 106 -0.20 -4.67 -6.94
C SER A 106 0.65 -3.65 -7.74
N ARG A 107 0.03 -2.55 -8.18
CA ARG A 107 0.74 -1.47 -8.88
C ARG A 107 1.81 -0.82 -8.00
N ALA A 108 1.47 -0.59 -6.73
CA ALA A 108 2.32 0.04 -5.74
C ALA A 108 3.59 -0.79 -5.47
N TRP A 109 3.43 -2.11 -5.32
CA TRP A 109 4.54 -3.04 -5.13
C TRP A 109 5.47 -3.05 -6.35
N LEU A 110 4.94 -3.11 -7.58
CA LEU A 110 5.76 -3.03 -8.80
C LEU A 110 6.55 -1.72 -8.90
N ALA A 111 5.92 -0.59 -8.53
CA ALA A 111 6.57 0.72 -8.51
C ALA A 111 7.71 0.77 -7.48
N TYR A 112 7.47 0.24 -6.28
CA TYR A 112 8.47 0.10 -5.23
C TYR A 112 9.64 -0.79 -5.67
N SER A 113 9.38 -1.98 -6.20
CA SER A 113 10.41 -2.87 -6.74
C SER A 113 11.22 -2.22 -7.86
N ALA A 114 10.57 -1.46 -8.74
CA ALA A 114 11.26 -0.71 -9.78
C ALA A 114 12.18 0.37 -9.18
N MET A 115 11.76 1.05 -8.10
CA MET A 115 12.62 2.01 -7.40
C MET A 115 13.86 1.35 -6.79
N ILE A 116 13.74 0.15 -6.24
CA ILE A 116 14.88 -0.64 -5.76
C ILE A 116 15.87 -0.91 -6.91
N ALA A 117 15.38 -1.34 -8.07
CA ALA A 117 16.22 -1.54 -9.24
C ALA A 117 16.94 -0.25 -9.69
N THR A 118 16.31 0.93 -9.55
CA THR A 118 16.97 2.22 -9.83
C THR A 118 18.09 2.60 -8.84
N GLN A 119 18.24 1.88 -7.74
CA GLN A 119 19.37 2.07 -6.81
C GLN A 119 20.64 1.31 -7.27
N HIS A 120 20.51 0.40 -8.24
CA HIS A 120 21.63 -0.36 -8.78
C HIS A 120 22.35 0.45 -9.88
N ALA A 121 23.36 1.25 -9.49
CA ALA A 121 24.10 2.14 -10.39
C ALA A 121 24.57 1.52 -11.72
N PRO A 122 25.19 0.31 -11.74
CA PRO A 122 25.63 -0.29 -12.99
C PRO A 122 24.49 -0.59 -13.98
N PHE A 123 23.26 -0.80 -13.50
CA PHE A 123 22.09 -0.98 -14.33
C PHE A 123 21.58 0.37 -14.85
N VAL A 124 21.45 1.39 -13.99
CA VAL A 124 21.07 2.75 -14.38
C VAL A 124 22.00 3.31 -15.47
N ASP A 125 23.30 3.12 -15.33
CA ASP A 125 24.29 3.56 -16.32
C ASP A 125 24.16 2.79 -17.65
N GLN A 126 23.81 1.50 -17.57
CA GLN A 126 23.54 0.71 -18.76
C GLN A 126 22.28 1.22 -19.48
N VAL A 127 21.20 1.55 -18.76
CA VAL A 127 19.98 2.12 -19.37
C VAL A 127 20.32 3.41 -20.12
N LYS A 128 21.09 4.31 -19.50
CA LYS A 128 21.57 5.55 -20.15
C LYS A 128 22.42 5.24 -21.39
N THR A 129 23.33 4.27 -21.30
CA THR A 129 24.17 3.85 -22.44
C THR A 129 23.35 3.30 -23.61
N VAL A 130 22.31 2.50 -23.33
CA VAL A 130 21.38 1.98 -24.36
C VAL A 130 20.61 3.13 -25.01
N ALA A 131 20.16 4.12 -24.23
CA ALA A 131 19.48 5.31 -24.73
C ALA A 131 20.40 6.22 -25.56
N ASP A 132 21.67 6.35 -25.20
CA ASP A 132 22.65 7.09 -26.00
C ASP A 132 22.90 6.42 -27.36
N PHE A 133 22.86 5.09 -27.43
CA PHE A 133 23.09 4.33 -28.66
C PHE A 133 21.85 4.28 -29.58
N TYR A 134 20.69 3.91 -29.04
CA TYR A 134 19.45 3.72 -29.83
C TYR A 134 18.56 4.96 -29.91
N GLY A 135 18.81 5.97 -29.07
CA GLY A 135 17.95 7.12 -28.84
C GLY A 135 16.87 6.84 -27.80
N ARG A 136 16.74 7.73 -26.80
CA ARG A 136 15.77 7.66 -25.69
C ARG A 136 14.38 7.20 -26.12
N GLU A 137 13.79 7.84 -27.12
CA GLU A 137 12.42 7.55 -27.56
C GLU A 137 12.24 6.13 -28.13
N ASN A 138 13.28 5.58 -28.77
CA ASN A 138 13.23 4.22 -29.29
C ASN A 138 13.35 3.20 -28.15
N VAL A 139 14.19 3.49 -27.15
CA VAL A 139 14.31 2.66 -25.95
C VAL A 139 13.01 2.63 -25.17
N ILE A 140 12.40 3.79 -24.91
CA ILE A 140 11.08 3.90 -24.24
C ILE A 140 10.03 3.07 -25.00
N LYS A 141 9.93 3.22 -26.32
CA LYS A 141 8.98 2.43 -27.13
C LYS A 141 9.27 0.92 -27.06
N GLY A 142 10.54 0.53 -27.11
CA GLY A 142 10.95 -0.86 -26.99
C GLY A 142 10.50 -1.46 -25.67
N LEU A 143 10.83 -0.81 -24.55
CA LEU A 143 10.46 -1.25 -23.21
C LEU A 143 8.93 -1.30 -22.98
N LEU A 144 8.19 -0.33 -23.54
CA LEU A 144 6.73 -0.33 -23.45
C LEU A 144 6.07 -1.48 -24.22
N ASN A 145 6.70 -1.96 -25.29
CA ASN A 145 6.17 -3.04 -26.12
C ASN A 145 6.66 -4.43 -25.67
N GLU A 146 7.91 -4.52 -25.22
CA GLU A 146 8.59 -5.76 -24.83
C GLU A 146 9.33 -5.51 -23.50
N PRO A 147 8.64 -5.58 -22.34
CA PRO A 147 9.25 -5.29 -21.04
C PRO A 147 10.46 -6.18 -20.74
N GLU A 148 10.38 -7.45 -21.13
CA GLU A 148 11.45 -8.46 -21.00
C GLU A 148 12.77 -8.06 -21.66
N TRP A 149 12.73 -7.12 -22.61
CA TRP A 149 13.94 -6.59 -23.20
C TRP A 149 14.89 -5.99 -22.15
N ALA A 150 14.35 -5.46 -21.05
CA ALA A 150 15.14 -4.94 -19.94
C ALA A 150 16.03 -6.01 -19.27
N ILE A 151 15.59 -7.28 -19.23
CA ILE A 151 16.39 -8.39 -18.68
C ILE A 151 17.66 -8.61 -19.51
N THR A 152 17.64 -8.28 -20.79
CA THR A 152 18.80 -8.45 -21.68
C THR A 152 19.87 -7.37 -21.51
N PHE A 153 19.58 -6.29 -20.77
CA PHE A 153 20.54 -5.22 -20.54
C PHE A 153 21.70 -5.73 -19.70
N LYS A 154 22.91 -5.24 -19.99
CA LYS A 154 24.06 -5.53 -19.13
C LYS A 154 23.76 -5.09 -17.70
N ASN A 155 24.20 -5.87 -16.72
CA ASN A 155 24.00 -5.60 -15.29
C ASN A 155 22.53 -5.63 -14.84
N SER A 156 21.59 -6.10 -15.67
CA SER A 156 20.20 -6.37 -15.26
C SER A 156 20.12 -7.37 -14.12
N ALA A 157 20.96 -8.41 -14.15
CA ALA A 157 21.02 -9.44 -13.11
C ALA A 157 21.26 -8.86 -11.71
N GLY A 158 22.21 -7.93 -11.55
CA GLY A 158 22.46 -7.32 -10.23
C GLY A 158 21.32 -6.41 -9.73
N ALA A 159 20.58 -5.78 -10.65
CA ALA A 159 19.36 -5.05 -10.29
C ALA A 159 18.22 -6.00 -9.93
N ALA A 160 18.10 -7.12 -10.65
CA ALA A 160 17.15 -8.18 -10.34
C ALA A 160 17.42 -8.83 -8.99
N ASP A 161 18.68 -9.12 -8.67
CA ASP A 161 19.10 -9.66 -7.37
C ASP A 161 18.69 -8.71 -6.23
N ALA A 162 18.92 -7.40 -6.38
CA ALA A 162 18.51 -6.41 -5.38
C ALA A 162 16.97 -6.35 -5.18
N VAL A 163 16.21 -6.52 -6.26
CA VAL A 163 14.74 -6.61 -6.19
C VAL A 163 14.30 -7.88 -5.47
N ALA A 164 14.88 -9.03 -5.83
CA ALA A 164 14.56 -10.31 -5.24
C ALA A 164 14.91 -10.34 -3.74
N GLU A 165 16.08 -9.86 -3.35
CA GLU A 165 16.50 -9.74 -1.95
C GLU A 165 15.51 -8.90 -1.14
N SER A 166 15.10 -7.74 -1.67
CA SER A 166 14.14 -6.87 -0.98
C SER A 166 12.76 -7.51 -0.84
N ALA A 167 12.26 -8.18 -1.87
CA ALA A 167 10.97 -8.83 -1.82
C ALA A 167 10.98 -10.10 -0.95
N MET A 168 12.11 -10.82 -0.85
CA MET A 168 12.28 -11.90 0.11
C MET A 168 12.29 -11.38 1.56
N GLN A 169 12.99 -10.28 1.84
CA GLN A 169 12.97 -9.65 3.16
C GLN A 169 11.55 -9.23 3.55
N GLU A 170 10.81 -8.67 2.59
CA GLU A 170 9.43 -8.28 2.79
C GLU A 170 8.48 -9.45 3.02
N SER A 171 8.65 -10.55 2.28
CA SER A 171 7.93 -11.79 2.55
C SER A 171 8.20 -12.27 3.98
N ASP A 172 9.45 -12.21 4.45
CA ASP A 172 9.81 -12.60 5.81
C ASP A 172 9.20 -11.67 6.87
N ASP A 173 9.22 -10.35 6.63
CA ASP A 173 8.62 -9.34 7.51
C ASP A 173 7.10 -9.58 7.68
N LEU A 174 6.39 -9.78 6.57
CA LEU A 174 4.95 -10.04 6.55
C LEU A 174 4.61 -11.37 7.20
N TYR A 175 5.38 -12.42 6.91
CA TYR A 175 5.21 -13.73 7.53
C TYR A 175 5.40 -13.65 9.05
N THR A 176 6.47 -12.99 9.50
CA THR A 176 6.76 -12.79 10.93
C THR A 176 5.66 -11.99 11.63
N LEU A 177 5.14 -10.92 11.01
CA LEU A 177 3.97 -10.21 11.50
C LEU A 177 2.72 -11.12 11.55
N GLY A 178 2.51 -11.93 10.51
CA GLY A 178 1.42 -12.91 10.43
C GLY A 178 1.45 -13.90 11.58
N GLN A 179 2.61 -14.49 11.88
CA GLN A 179 2.78 -15.47 12.95
C GLN A 179 2.49 -14.86 14.33
N ARG A 180 2.81 -13.58 14.54
CA ARG A 180 2.45 -12.86 15.78
C ARG A 180 0.95 -12.68 15.92
N PHE A 181 0.26 -12.26 14.87
CA PHE A 181 -1.20 -12.16 14.86
C PHE A 181 -1.87 -13.53 15.08
N LYS A 182 -1.27 -14.60 14.55
CA LYS A 182 -1.72 -15.98 14.79
C LYS A 182 -1.68 -16.32 16.27
N GLN A 183 -0.53 -16.06 16.91
CA GLN A 183 -0.37 -16.31 18.34
C GLN A 183 -1.36 -15.48 19.17
N GLN A 184 -1.47 -14.18 18.88
CA GLN A 184 -2.45 -13.31 19.53
C GLN A 184 -3.88 -13.82 19.38
N SER A 185 -4.26 -14.39 18.22
CA SER A 185 -5.60 -14.95 18.01
C SER A 185 -5.91 -16.09 19.00
N TYR A 186 -4.92 -16.88 19.41
CA TYR A 186 -5.08 -17.91 20.43
C TYR A 186 -5.18 -17.31 21.83
N ASP A 187 -4.31 -16.36 22.15
CA ASP A 187 -4.28 -15.71 23.47
C ASP A 187 -5.61 -14.96 23.73
N LEU A 188 -6.15 -14.31 22.70
CA LEU A 188 -7.41 -13.59 22.73
C LEU A 188 -8.61 -14.47 23.08
N GLN A 189 -8.56 -15.78 22.84
CA GLN A 189 -9.66 -16.71 23.20
C GLN A 189 -9.96 -16.72 24.70
N HIS A 190 -9.00 -16.29 25.53
CA HIS A 190 -9.18 -16.21 26.98
C HIS A 190 -9.82 -14.91 27.47
N PHE A 191 -10.09 -13.95 26.58
CA PHE A 191 -10.66 -12.65 26.92
C PHE A 191 -12.13 -12.57 26.55
N SER A 192 -12.97 -12.14 27.50
CA SER A 192 -14.42 -12.08 27.31
C SER A 192 -14.85 -11.12 26.19
N TRP A 193 -14.15 -9.99 26.04
CA TRP A 193 -14.43 -9.01 24.99
C TRP A 193 -14.17 -9.58 23.58
N ALA A 194 -13.20 -10.50 23.45
CA ALA A 194 -12.82 -11.10 22.17
C ALA A 194 -13.74 -12.25 21.75
N ASN A 195 -14.47 -12.83 22.70
CA ASN A 195 -15.48 -13.89 22.50
C ASN A 195 -16.90 -13.32 22.26
N VAL A 196 -17.03 -12.02 22.01
CA VAL A 196 -18.31 -11.42 21.65
C VAL A 196 -18.61 -11.71 20.19
N VAL A 197 -19.87 -12.06 19.89
CA VAL A 197 -20.34 -12.26 18.53
C VAL A 197 -20.28 -10.94 17.77
N THR A 198 -19.65 -10.97 16.62
CA THR A 198 -19.37 -9.78 15.81
C THR A 198 -20.42 -9.57 14.72
N ASP A 199 -20.59 -8.31 14.29
CA ASP A 199 -21.34 -8.02 13.06
C ASP A 199 -20.50 -8.42 11.84
N ARG A 200 -20.85 -9.57 11.26
CA ARG A 200 -20.20 -10.09 10.05
C ARG A 200 -20.44 -9.20 8.83
N GLY A 201 -21.66 -8.68 8.69
CA GLY A 201 -22.02 -7.85 7.53
C GLY A 201 -21.25 -6.54 7.55
N GLY A 202 -21.29 -5.83 8.69
CA GLY A 202 -20.53 -4.59 8.85
C GLY A 202 -19.03 -4.77 8.60
N ARG A 203 -18.41 -5.86 9.06
CA ARG A 203 -16.98 -6.11 8.81
C ARG A 203 -16.64 -6.42 7.36
N LEU A 204 -17.52 -7.13 6.64
CA LEU A 204 -17.35 -7.33 5.21
C LEU A 204 -17.48 -6.02 4.46
N ASP A 205 -18.48 -5.20 4.81
CA ASP A 205 -18.62 -3.87 4.22
C ASP A 205 -17.33 -3.05 4.43
N LEU A 206 -16.68 -3.11 5.59
CA LEU A 206 -15.39 -2.43 5.83
C LEU A 206 -14.29 -2.83 4.84
N ILE A 207 -14.21 -4.11 4.47
CA ILE A 207 -13.21 -4.65 3.52
C ILE A 207 -13.59 -4.31 2.06
N GLU A 208 -14.88 -4.14 1.78
CA GLU A 208 -15.38 -3.94 0.41
C GLU A 208 -15.56 -2.47 0.01
N LEU A 209 -15.47 -1.53 0.96
CA LEU A 209 -15.74 -0.11 0.73
C LEU A 209 -14.63 0.59 -0.08
N PRO A 210 -14.93 1.07 -1.31
CA PRO A 210 -13.93 1.73 -2.15
C PRO A 210 -13.39 3.06 -1.60
N GLU A 211 -14.20 3.74 -0.79
CA GLU A 211 -13.88 5.07 -0.23
C GLU A 211 -12.79 5.03 0.83
N ARG A 212 -12.41 3.84 1.31
CA ARG A 212 -11.35 3.66 2.30
C ARG A 212 -9.97 3.44 1.68
N HIS A 213 -9.87 3.38 0.36
CA HIS A 213 -8.60 3.22 -0.33
C HIS A 213 -7.77 4.51 -0.28
N GLY A 214 -6.97 4.66 0.79
CA GLY A 214 -6.24 5.89 1.08
C GLY A 214 -5.04 6.04 0.16
N ASP A 215 -5.04 7.08 -0.68
CA ASP A 215 -3.82 7.54 -1.35
C ASP A 215 -2.76 7.85 -0.29
N ALA A 216 -1.48 7.64 -0.63
CA ALA A 216 -0.39 8.04 0.22
C ALA A 216 -0.50 9.53 0.61
N PRO A 217 -0.16 9.91 1.86
CA PRO A 217 -0.08 11.31 2.24
C PRO A 217 0.86 12.08 1.29
N GLU A 218 0.49 13.32 0.93
CA GLU A 218 1.30 14.16 0.03
C GLU A 218 2.74 14.32 0.52
N SER A 219 2.95 14.38 1.84
CA SER A 219 4.28 14.42 2.44
C SER A 219 5.14 13.21 2.07
N LEU A 220 4.54 12.03 1.97
CA LEU A 220 5.23 10.79 1.59
C LEU A 220 5.61 10.80 0.11
N VAL A 221 4.70 11.27 -0.75
CA VAL A 221 4.97 11.47 -2.18
C VAL A 221 6.11 12.47 -2.40
N VAL A 222 6.10 13.59 -1.66
CA VAL A 222 7.15 14.61 -1.73
C VAL A 222 8.49 14.06 -1.24
N ALA A 223 8.52 13.36 -0.11
CA ALA A 223 9.74 12.73 0.39
C ALA A 223 10.33 11.74 -0.62
N LEU A 224 9.48 10.87 -1.18
CA LEU A 224 9.89 9.86 -2.14
C LEU A 224 10.33 10.45 -3.49
N SER A 225 9.84 11.63 -3.86
CA SER A 225 10.33 12.35 -5.04
C SER A 225 11.83 12.70 -4.96
N GLY A 226 12.41 12.72 -3.76
CA GLY A 226 13.86 12.90 -3.52
C GLY A 226 14.69 11.63 -3.74
N ALA A 227 14.08 10.44 -3.76
CA ALA A 227 14.74 9.16 -4.01
C ALA A 227 14.98 8.96 -5.53
N ALA A 228 15.88 9.77 -6.09
CA ALA A 228 16.24 9.71 -7.50
C ALA A 228 17.09 8.45 -7.83
N PRO A 229 17.11 8.00 -9.11
CA PRO A 229 17.99 6.92 -9.55
C PRO A 229 19.46 7.22 -9.22
N VAL A 230 20.19 6.17 -8.84
CA VAL A 230 21.62 6.24 -8.51
C VAL A 230 22.44 5.85 -9.74
N SER A 231 23.49 6.61 -10.04
CA SER A 231 24.34 6.42 -11.21
C SER A 231 25.81 6.42 -10.78
N SER A 232 26.72 5.75 -11.49
CA SER A 232 28.15 5.79 -11.13
C SER A 232 28.81 7.17 -11.32
N ALA A 233 28.10 8.11 -11.97
CA ALA A 233 28.50 9.50 -12.04
C ALA A 233 28.22 10.28 -10.75
N ASP A 234 27.33 9.79 -9.88
CA ASP A 234 27.09 10.38 -8.56
C ASP A 234 28.33 10.18 -7.67
N THR A 235 28.61 11.15 -6.82
CA THR A 235 29.60 10.95 -5.74
C THR A 235 29.14 9.87 -4.76
N ASP A 236 30.08 9.30 -4.00
CA ASP A 236 29.75 8.33 -2.96
C ASP A 236 28.72 8.88 -1.96
N ILE A 237 28.84 10.17 -1.61
CA ILE A 237 27.93 10.86 -0.69
C ILE A 237 26.54 10.99 -1.33
N GLU A 238 26.43 11.47 -2.57
CA GLU A 238 25.13 11.58 -3.26
C GLU A 238 24.45 10.22 -3.39
N SER A 239 25.21 9.19 -3.75
CA SER A 239 24.71 7.82 -3.86
C SER A 239 24.21 7.28 -2.52
N GLN A 240 24.95 7.54 -1.43
CA GLN A 240 24.54 7.16 -0.07
C GLN A 240 23.28 7.91 0.35
N THR A 241 23.24 9.23 0.19
CA THR A 241 22.08 10.05 0.56
C THR A 241 20.81 9.63 -0.20
N LYS A 242 20.89 9.31 -1.49
CA LYS A 242 19.73 8.80 -2.26
C LYS A 242 19.22 7.47 -1.73
N ARG A 243 20.12 6.53 -1.42
CA ARG A 243 19.75 5.23 -0.86
C ARG A 243 19.18 5.34 0.55
N GLU A 244 19.79 6.16 1.40
CA GLU A 244 19.30 6.43 2.76
C GLU A 244 17.91 7.04 2.72
N ALA A 245 17.68 8.04 1.85
CA ALA A 245 16.37 8.65 1.69
C ALA A 245 15.29 7.66 1.21
N LEU A 246 15.65 6.72 0.32
CA LEU A 246 14.75 5.65 -0.09
C LEU A 246 14.43 4.73 1.10
N TRP A 247 15.45 4.22 1.79
CA TRP A 247 15.25 3.24 2.84
C TRP A 247 14.59 3.82 4.08
N GLU A 248 14.83 5.07 4.46
CA GLU A 248 14.11 5.75 5.55
C GLU A 248 12.59 5.71 5.36
N ILE A 249 12.13 5.76 4.11
CA ILE A 249 10.70 5.72 3.75
C ILE A 249 10.12 4.30 3.83
N PHE A 250 10.87 3.28 3.40
CA PHE A 250 10.36 1.91 3.29
C PHE A 250 10.67 1.03 4.51
N ASP A 251 11.70 1.32 5.29
CA ASP A 251 12.18 0.54 6.43
C ASP A 251 11.26 0.43 7.67
N PRO A 252 10.25 1.32 7.94
CA PRO A 252 9.52 1.28 9.21
C PRO A 252 8.94 -0.07 9.64
N LEU A 253 8.47 -0.90 8.70
CA LEU A 253 7.99 -2.24 9.01
C LEU A 253 9.12 -3.14 9.52
N HIS A 254 10.20 -3.25 8.76
CA HIS A 254 11.35 -4.09 9.09
C HIS A 254 11.97 -3.66 10.43
N ALA A 255 12.21 -2.35 10.60
CA ALA A 255 12.71 -1.79 11.86
C ALA A 255 11.80 -2.11 13.06
N SER A 256 10.47 -2.09 12.88
CA SER A 256 9.53 -2.44 13.95
C SER A 256 9.62 -3.91 14.35
N ILE A 257 9.82 -4.82 13.38
CA ILE A 257 9.96 -6.25 13.63
C ILE A 257 11.25 -6.52 14.40
N THR A 258 12.39 -6.02 13.91
CA THR A 258 13.69 -6.21 14.57
C THR A 258 13.68 -5.68 16.00
N ALA A 259 13.12 -4.49 16.24
CA ALA A 259 13.02 -3.92 17.58
C ALA A 259 12.20 -4.80 18.55
N GLN A 260 11.14 -5.45 18.05
CA GLN A 260 10.31 -6.35 18.86
C GLN A 260 11.01 -7.68 19.15
N GLU A 261 11.79 -8.22 18.21
CA GLU A 261 12.61 -9.41 18.43
C GLU A 261 13.72 -9.16 19.46
N GLU A 262 14.41 -8.03 19.35
CA GLU A 262 15.42 -7.61 20.34
C GLU A 262 14.82 -7.49 21.74
N ALA A 263 13.67 -6.84 21.88
CA ALA A 263 12.96 -6.71 23.14
C ALA A 263 12.54 -8.09 23.72
N ALA A 264 12.11 -9.03 22.88
CA ALA A 264 11.76 -10.38 23.29
C ALA A 264 13.00 -11.18 23.77
N THR A 265 14.16 -10.99 23.13
CA THR A 265 15.40 -11.62 23.58
C THR A 265 15.89 -11.05 24.92
N ASP A 266 15.82 -9.73 25.12
CA ASP A 266 16.24 -9.08 26.37
C ASP A 266 15.33 -9.49 27.55
N ALA A 267 14.02 -9.59 27.32
CA ALA A 267 13.08 -10.11 28.31
C ALA A 267 13.37 -11.58 28.71
N THR A 268 13.81 -12.40 27.75
CA THR A 268 14.20 -13.80 28.00
C THR A 268 15.50 -13.89 28.81
N VAL A 269 16.48 -13.03 28.50
CA VAL A 269 17.76 -12.95 29.24
C VAL A 269 17.53 -12.51 30.69
N LEU A 270 16.69 -11.49 30.92
CA LEU A 270 16.35 -11.00 32.26
C LEU A 270 15.48 -11.99 33.06
N GLY A 271 14.66 -12.81 32.40
CA GLY A 271 13.88 -13.89 33.03
C GLY A 271 14.73 -15.11 33.44
N SER A 272 15.90 -15.29 32.83
CA SER A 272 16.79 -16.43 33.09
C SER A 272 17.59 -16.34 34.40
N GLU A 273 17.57 -15.19 35.09
CA GLU A 273 18.24 -15.01 36.40
C GLU A 273 17.39 -15.47 37.61
N GLY A 274 16.26 -16.17 37.41
CA GLY A 274 15.40 -16.58 38.52
C GLY A 274 14.42 -17.74 38.31
N GLN A 275 14.63 -18.62 37.32
CA GLN A 275 13.68 -19.69 37.00
C GLN A 275 14.33 -21.05 36.78
N ASP A 276 15.00 -21.58 37.81
CA ASP A 276 15.00 -23.03 38.01
C ASP A 276 13.68 -23.39 38.71
N GLU A 277 12.90 -24.34 38.15
CA GLU A 277 11.64 -24.93 38.67
C GLU A 277 10.27 -24.52 38.03
N ALA A 278 10.23 -24.09 36.77
CA ALA A 278 8.97 -24.11 35.99
C ALA A 278 9.10 -24.84 34.65
N ALA A 279 9.64 -26.07 34.69
CA ALA A 279 9.53 -27.00 33.57
C ALA A 279 8.10 -27.55 33.50
N GLY A 280 7.25 -26.95 32.66
CA GLY A 280 5.94 -27.52 32.40
C GLY A 280 4.96 -26.58 31.69
N LEU A 281 5.27 -26.17 30.45
CA LEU A 281 4.35 -25.90 29.32
C LEU A 281 5.08 -25.10 28.24
N THR A 282 6.20 -25.62 27.75
CA THR A 282 6.71 -25.29 26.43
C THR A 282 6.56 -26.55 25.59
N THR A 283 5.35 -26.80 25.07
CA THR A 283 5.28 -27.62 23.87
C THR A 283 6.02 -26.83 22.80
N PRO A 284 7.12 -27.36 22.23
CA PRO A 284 7.67 -26.79 21.02
C PRO A 284 6.52 -26.74 20.03
N LEU A 285 6.37 -25.63 19.32
CA LEU A 285 5.60 -25.63 18.09
C LEU A 285 6.27 -26.71 17.23
N GLU A 286 5.69 -27.92 17.19
CA GLU A 286 6.14 -28.96 16.28
C GLU A 286 6.10 -28.31 14.91
N ALA A 287 7.27 -28.20 14.27
CA ALA A 287 7.39 -27.73 12.92
C ALA A 287 6.47 -28.61 12.07
N ILE A 288 5.29 -28.11 11.77
CA ILE A 288 4.43 -28.66 10.75
C ILE A 288 5.27 -28.55 9.49
N SER A 289 5.76 -29.69 9.02
CA SER A 289 6.48 -29.77 7.75
C SER A 289 5.60 -29.12 6.69
N PRO A 290 6.13 -28.20 5.85
CA PRO A 290 5.33 -27.44 4.90
C PRO A 290 4.57 -28.31 3.89
N ALA A 291 4.92 -29.59 3.77
CA ALA A 291 4.48 -30.49 2.70
C ALA A 291 3.04 -31.04 2.79
N THR A 292 2.21 -30.68 3.78
CA THR A 292 0.83 -31.23 3.89
C THR A 292 -0.30 -30.21 3.83
N ALA A 293 0.01 -28.91 3.70
CA ALA A 293 -0.97 -27.86 3.41
C ALA A 293 -1.05 -27.49 1.90
N GLU A 294 -0.24 -28.14 1.04
CA GLU A 294 0.03 -27.70 -0.34
C GLU A 294 -1.07 -28.03 -1.37
N ALA A 295 -2.18 -28.67 -1.01
CA ALA A 295 -3.08 -29.26 -2.01
C ALA A 295 -4.30 -28.40 -2.41
N PHE A 296 -4.59 -27.26 -1.76
CA PHE A 296 -5.84 -26.50 -2.05
C PHE A 296 -5.73 -24.98 -2.20
N SER A 297 -4.56 -24.37 -2.07
CA SER A 297 -4.49 -22.90 -1.87
C SER A 297 -3.24 -22.24 -2.45
N GLN A 298 -2.62 -22.79 -3.49
CA GLN A 298 -1.58 -22.02 -4.18
C GLN A 298 -2.26 -21.02 -5.13
N PRO A 299 -1.81 -19.75 -5.22
CA PRO A 299 -2.15 -18.91 -6.36
C PRO A 299 -1.82 -19.72 -7.62
N VAL A 300 -2.62 -19.62 -8.68
CA VAL A 300 -2.30 -20.26 -9.96
C VAL A 300 -0.96 -19.67 -10.42
N GLN A 301 0.12 -20.40 -10.13
CA GLN A 301 1.47 -20.07 -10.60
C GLN A 301 1.46 -20.34 -12.09
N THR A 302 1.40 -19.28 -12.89
CA THR A 302 1.58 -19.40 -14.34
C THR A 302 3.07 -19.59 -14.61
N VAL A 303 3.43 -20.65 -15.33
CA VAL A 303 4.82 -20.84 -15.80
C VAL A 303 5.28 -19.55 -16.50
N GLY A 304 6.39 -18.97 -16.04
CA GLY A 304 6.93 -17.71 -16.57
C GLY A 304 6.47 -16.43 -15.86
N ALA A 305 5.67 -16.51 -14.79
CA ALA A 305 5.22 -15.35 -14.02
C ALA A 305 6.38 -14.51 -13.44
N GLU A 306 7.44 -15.17 -12.97
CA GLU A 306 8.63 -14.51 -12.44
C GLU A 306 9.37 -13.70 -13.49
N GLU A 307 9.68 -14.31 -14.64
CA GLU A 307 10.36 -13.62 -15.75
C GLU A 307 9.53 -12.42 -16.20
N GLU A 308 8.21 -12.61 -16.39
CA GLU A 308 7.28 -11.53 -16.75
C GLU A 308 7.28 -10.39 -15.72
N THR A 309 7.21 -10.73 -14.44
CA THR A 309 7.15 -9.75 -13.36
C THR A 309 8.47 -8.99 -13.25
N LEU A 310 9.60 -9.70 -13.30
CA LEU A 310 10.92 -9.12 -13.22
C LEU A 310 11.25 -8.25 -14.44
N GLY A 311 10.88 -8.69 -15.65
CA GLY A 311 11.02 -7.93 -16.88
C GLY A 311 10.23 -6.62 -16.82
N ARG A 312 9.00 -6.65 -16.31
CA ARG A 312 8.20 -5.43 -16.06
C ARG A 312 8.86 -4.51 -15.03
N ILE A 313 9.34 -5.04 -13.91
CA ILE A 313 10.02 -4.25 -12.86
C ILE A 313 11.25 -3.54 -13.44
N LEU A 314 12.11 -4.26 -14.17
CA LEU A 314 13.30 -3.69 -14.78
C LEU A 314 12.95 -2.70 -15.90
N ALA A 315 11.88 -2.95 -16.66
CA ALA A 315 11.39 -2.01 -17.66
C ALA A 315 10.87 -0.72 -17.02
N LEU A 316 10.09 -0.80 -15.94
CA LEU A 316 9.64 0.36 -15.15
C LEU A 316 10.81 1.17 -14.61
N ALA A 317 11.81 0.49 -14.05
CA ALA A 317 13.03 1.13 -13.56
C ALA A 317 13.77 1.86 -14.69
N ALA A 318 13.91 1.23 -15.86
CA ALA A 318 14.52 1.86 -17.02
C ALA A 318 13.68 3.05 -17.54
N LEU A 319 12.35 2.95 -17.54
CA LEU A 319 11.46 4.05 -17.90
C LEU A 319 11.59 5.24 -16.95
N ASP A 320 11.74 5.02 -15.64
CA ASP A 320 11.98 6.09 -14.66
C ASP A 320 13.36 6.74 -14.84
N VAL A 321 14.40 5.95 -15.09
CA VAL A 321 15.75 6.47 -15.42
C VAL A 321 15.72 7.36 -16.66
N LEU A 322 14.86 7.04 -17.63
CA LEU A 322 14.67 7.83 -18.84
C LEU A 322 13.65 8.96 -18.67
N ASP A 323 13.14 9.21 -17.46
CA ASP A 323 12.14 10.23 -17.15
C ASP A 323 10.86 10.10 -18.00
N ALA A 324 10.46 8.86 -18.30
CA ALA A 324 9.24 8.59 -19.08
C ALA A 324 7.97 8.98 -18.31
N GLY A 325 8.04 9.08 -16.98
CA GLY A 325 6.91 9.48 -16.14
C GLY A 325 6.41 10.90 -16.35
N GLY A 326 7.29 11.83 -16.75
CA GLY A 326 6.90 13.19 -17.10
C GLY A 326 6.19 13.27 -18.46
N ASP A 327 6.63 12.46 -19.44
CA ASP A 327 6.19 12.57 -20.82
C ASP A 327 5.06 11.58 -21.19
N ARG A 328 4.98 10.45 -20.49
CA ARG A 328 4.10 9.31 -20.79
C ARG A 328 3.49 8.69 -19.53
N PRO A 329 2.83 9.49 -18.67
CA PRO A 329 2.31 9.01 -17.40
C PRO A 329 1.34 7.83 -17.56
N ASP A 330 0.44 7.88 -18.55
CA ASP A 330 -0.56 6.82 -18.81
C ASP A 330 0.08 5.48 -19.21
N ALA A 331 1.16 5.55 -19.99
CA ALA A 331 1.88 4.35 -20.43
C ALA A 331 2.62 3.71 -19.24
N MET A 332 3.19 4.52 -18.35
CA MET A 332 3.83 4.01 -17.15
C MET A 332 2.82 3.41 -16.15
N MET A 333 1.66 4.05 -15.99
CA MET A 333 0.54 3.48 -15.21
C MET A 333 0.08 2.13 -15.76
N THR A 334 -0.01 2.00 -17.08
CA THR A 334 -0.35 0.73 -17.74
C THR A 334 0.74 -0.32 -17.54
N MET A 335 2.01 0.08 -17.52
CA MET A 335 3.12 -0.86 -17.28
C MET A 335 3.12 -1.41 -15.85
N MET A 336 2.59 -0.66 -14.88
CA MET A 336 2.44 -1.11 -13.48
C MET A 336 1.26 -2.05 -13.27
N THR A 337 0.44 -2.36 -14.27
CA THR A 337 -0.61 -3.39 -14.16
C THR A 337 -0.07 -4.75 -14.60
N SER A 338 -0.06 -5.73 -13.70
CA SER A 338 0.50 -7.08 -13.90
C SER A 338 -0.54 -8.13 -13.51
N GLN A 339 -0.94 -8.97 -14.46
CA GLN A 339 -1.90 -10.03 -14.18
C GLN A 339 -1.40 -11.02 -13.12
N PRO A 340 -0.13 -11.48 -13.13
CA PRO A 340 0.40 -12.33 -12.05
C PRO A 340 0.25 -11.69 -10.66
N THR A 341 0.70 -10.45 -10.50
CA THR A 341 0.67 -9.74 -9.21
C THR A 341 -0.76 -9.44 -8.75
N GLU A 342 -1.61 -8.94 -9.66
CA GLU A 342 -3.03 -8.66 -9.37
C GLU A 342 -3.79 -9.92 -9.00
N SER A 343 -3.57 -11.03 -9.72
CA SER A 343 -4.24 -12.30 -9.43
C SER A 343 -3.84 -12.85 -8.06
N CYS A 344 -2.58 -12.70 -7.67
CA CYS A 344 -2.10 -13.19 -6.39
C CYS A 344 -2.70 -12.40 -5.23
N LEU A 345 -2.61 -11.06 -5.26
CA LEU A 345 -3.18 -10.23 -4.20
C LEU A 345 -4.71 -10.28 -4.16
N ALA A 346 -5.37 -10.38 -5.31
CA ALA A 346 -6.83 -10.58 -5.35
C ALA A 346 -7.25 -11.93 -4.76
N TRP A 347 -6.43 -12.97 -4.90
CA TRP A 347 -6.65 -14.26 -4.25
C TRP A 347 -6.56 -14.15 -2.73
N ALA A 348 -5.46 -13.58 -2.20
CA ALA A 348 -5.26 -13.36 -0.77
C ALA A 348 -6.43 -12.57 -0.15
N HIS A 349 -6.80 -11.46 -0.81
CA HIS A 349 -7.93 -10.64 -0.38
C HIS A 349 -9.28 -11.39 -0.41
N SER A 350 -9.48 -12.27 -1.39
CA SER A 350 -10.69 -13.11 -1.44
C SER A 350 -10.74 -14.12 -0.29
N GLN A 351 -9.60 -14.72 0.08
CA GLN A 351 -9.54 -15.62 1.23
C GLN A 351 -9.83 -14.88 2.54
N LEU A 352 -9.30 -13.66 2.70
CA LEU A 352 -9.59 -12.81 3.85
C LEU A 352 -11.09 -12.58 4.00
N LYS A 353 -11.77 -12.19 2.91
CA LYS A 353 -13.23 -11.99 2.91
C LYS A 353 -13.98 -13.24 3.34
N VAL A 354 -13.64 -14.40 2.77
CA VAL A 354 -14.30 -15.67 3.10
C VAL A 354 -14.08 -16.03 4.58
N CYS A 355 -12.87 -15.82 5.10
CA CYS A 355 -12.55 -16.05 6.50
C CYS A 355 -13.36 -15.12 7.43
N VAL A 356 -13.37 -13.81 7.16
CA VAL A 356 -14.11 -12.82 7.96
C VAL A 356 -15.63 -13.05 7.89
N ALA A 357 -16.15 -13.49 6.73
CA ALA A 357 -17.55 -13.87 6.57
C ALA A 357 -17.94 -15.08 7.42
N ALA A 358 -17.03 -16.05 7.53
CA ALA A 358 -17.23 -17.26 8.33
C ALA A 358 -17.02 -17.00 9.83
N GLY A 359 -16.15 -16.07 10.19
CA GLY A 359 -15.79 -15.70 11.56
C GLY A 359 -16.99 -15.26 12.39
N HIS A 360 -17.15 -15.85 13.56
CA HIS A 360 -18.13 -15.57 14.60
C HIS A 360 -17.64 -14.63 15.70
N PHE A 361 -16.36 -14.70 16.09
CA PHE A 361 -15.81 -13.99 17.24
C PHE A 361 -14.71 -12.99 16.83
N LYS A 362 -14.45 -11.96 17.65
CA LYS A 362 -13.42 -10.94 17.36
C LYS A 362 -12.02 -11.52 17.27
N TYR A 363 -11.67 -12.52 18.09
CA TYR A 363 -10.34 -13.14 18.02
C TYR A 363 -10.08 -13.83 16.67
N GLU A 364 -11.14 -14.26 15.97
CA GLU A 364 -11.02 -14.90 14.66
C GLU A 364 -10.64 -13.88 13.57
N ASP A 365 -10.89 -12.58 13.78
CA ASP A 365 -10.38 -11.54 12.87
C ASP A 365 -8.85 -11.50 12.89
N ALA A 366 -8.21 -11.75 14.05
CA ALA A 366 -6.75 -11.77 14.16
C ALA A 366 -6.17 -12.97 13.43
N PHE A 367 -6.88 -14.10 13.51
CA PHE A 367 -6.57 -15.28 12.73
C PHE A 367 -6.72 -15.03 11.22
N CYS A 368 -7.82 -14.41 10.79
CA CYS A 368 -8.03 -14.09 9.37
C CYS A 368 -6.98 -13.11 8.82
N ILE A 369 -6.59 -12.10 9.60
CA ILE A 369 -5.48 -11.18 9.26
C ILE A 369 -4.17 -11.97 9.09
N SER A 370 -3.85 -12.80 10.08
CA SER A 370 -2.62 -13.61 10.09
C SER A 370 -2.48 -14.46 8.83
N GLU A 371 -3.51 -15.24 8.51
CA GLU A 371 -3.46 -16.19 7.40
C GLU A 371 -3.56 -15.46 6.05
N HIS A 372 -4.57 -14.62 5.87
CA HIS A 372 -4.97 -14.19 4.52
C HIS A 372 -4.56 -12.78 4.14
N GLN A 373 -4.37 -11.89 5.12
CA GLN A 373 -3.87 -10.54 4.83
C GLN A 373 -2.34 -10.49 4.84
N LEU A 374 -1.71 -11.26 5.74
CA LEU A 374 -0.27 -11.21 5.96
C LEU A 374 0.46 -12.38 5.32
N THR A 375 0.12 -13.62 5.69
CA THR A 375 0.84 -14.81 5.22
C THR A 375 0.62 -15.09 3.73
N ASP A 376 -0.62 -14.98 3.24
CA ASP A 376 -0.91 -15.13 1.80
C ASP A 376 -0.24 -14.01 0.97
N THR A 377 -0.24 -12.77 1.47
CA THR A 377 0.46 -11.65 0.81
C THR A 377 1.98 -11.85 0.80
N ALA A 378 2.56 -12.36 1.90
CA ALA A 378 3.98 -12.72 1.97
C ALA A 378 4.34 -13.75 0.87
N GLN A 379 3.55 -14.83 0.77
CA GLN A 379 3.74 -15.85 -0.25
C GLN A 379 3.60 -15.29 -1.66
N CYS A 380 2.69 -14.34 -1.88
CA CYS A 380 2.56 -13.65 -3.15
C CYS A 380 3.84 -12.92 -3.55
N PHE A 381 4.38 -12.07 -2.67
CA PHE A 381 5.59 -11.31 -2.99
C PHE A 381 6.81 -12.21 -3.14
N GLY A 382 6.97 -13.21 -2.28
CA GLY A 382 8.07 -14.16 -2.35
C GLY A 382 8.06 -14.99 -3.65
N ALA A 383 6.90 -15.45 -4.10
CA ALA A 383 6.80 -16.31 -5.29
C ALA A 383 6.87 -15.57 -6.63
N LEU A 384 6.73 -14.24 -6.64
CA LEU A 384 6.79 -13.43 -7.86
C LEU A 384 8.22 -13.03 -8.25
N VAL A 385 9.21 -13.29 -7.38
CA VAL A 385 10.61 -12.87 -7.53
C VAL A 385 11.64 -13.87 -6.97
N GLY A 386 11.19 -14.97 -6.36
CA GLY A 386 12.03 -15.98 -5.72
C GLY A 386 11.97 -17.32 -6.44
N ASN A 387 13.15 -17.82 -6.83
CA ASN A 387 13.37 -19.08 -7.55
C ASN A 387 13.71 -20.26 -6.62
#